data_AF-A0AAW2FX63-F1
#
_entry.id   AF-A0AAW2FX63-F1
#
_cell.length_a   1.000
_cell.length_b   1.000
_cell.length_c   1.000
_cell.angle_alpha   90.00
_cell.angle_beta   90.00
_cell.angle_gamma   90.00
#
_symmetry.space_group_name_H-M   'P 1'
#
loop_
_entity.id
_entity.type
_entity.pdbx_description
1 polymer ?
#
loop_
_entity_poly.entity_id
_entity_poly.type
_entity_poly.pdbx_seq_one_letter_code
_entity_poly.pdbx_strand_id
1 'polypeptide(L)'
;MLGLCLPQIQRLANTWHLLRQKHTDEAFSFEAKLRPTLRAMNECTNPQAPNTTLPHLLPIALLGERGPEDVLGTVVPFGLTAAVLSPWENSASDCGLSIVWSHLEAARKLADSLPLFRRNAEIALEGCRSDELLSDAFRTEFHIKFLWGSRGSAVAPEERHLKFIQVLDAMYDKCAASEVTV
;
A
#
# COMPACT_ATOMS: atom_id res chain seq x y z
N MET A 1 4.03 2.20 2.98
CA MET A 1 3.23 3.44 3.06
C MET A 1 1.76 3.17 3.40
N LEU A 2 1.03 2.33 2.66
CA LEU A 2 -0.40 2.08 2.92
C LEU A 2 -0.73 1.64 4.36
N GLY A 3 0.15 0.84 5.00
CA GLY A 3 -0.02 0.46 6.40
C GLY A 3 -0.10 1.64 7.39
N LEU A 4 0.70 2.69 7.17
CA LEU A 4 0.65 3.93 7.98
C LEU A 4 -0.58 4.79 7.66
N CYS A 5 -1.24 4.53 6.53
CA CYS A 5 -2.47 5.20 6.13
C CYS A 5 -3.74 4.44 6.53
N LEU A 6 -3.61 3.29 7.23
CA LEU A 6 -4.77 2.58 7.75
C LEU A 6 -5.50 3.45 8.80
N PRO A 7 -6.85 3.52 8.78
CA PRO A 7 -7.61 4.33 9.73
C PRO A 7 -7.26 4.03 11.19
N GLN A 8 -7.07 2.75 11.54
CA GLN A 8 -6.71 2.32 12.89
C GLN A 8 -5.37 2.89 13.34
N ILE A 9 -4.41 3.02 12.42
CA ILE A 9 -3.09 3.59 12.71
C ILE A 9 -3.16 5.12 12.73
N GLN A 10 -3.85 5.74 11.78
CA GLN A 10 -3.97 7.21 11.71
C GLN A 10 -4.69 7.82 12.91
N ARG A 11 -5.62 7.08 13.51
CA ARG A 11 -6.40 7.54 14.67
C ARG A 11 -5.66 7.47 16.01
N LEU A 12 -4.44 6.91 16.06
CA LEU A 12 -3.61 6.87 17.28
C LEU A 12 -3.00 8.26 17.58
N ALA A 13 -3.83 9.19 18.01
CA ALA A 13 -3.50 10.62 18.11
C ALA A 13 -2.26 10.88 19.01
N ASN A 14 -2.18 10.23 20.18
CA ASN A 14 -1.07 10.43 21.10
C ASN A 14 0.24 9.85 20.54
N THR A 15 0.18 8.67 19.90
CA THR A 15 1.34 8.08 19.24
C THR A 15 1.88 9.01 18.13
N TRP A 16 1.00 9.56 17.29
CA TRP A 16 1.40 10.54 16.28
C TRP A 16 1.90 11.86 16.89
N HIS A 17 1.33 12.29 18.02
CA HIS A 17 1.81 13.48 18.71
C HIS A 17 3.22 13.27 19.26
N LEU A 18 3.46 12.13 19.91
CA LEU A 18 4.77 11.75 20.43
C LEU A 18 5.81 11.62 19.33
N LEU A 19 5.44 11.03 18.18
CA LEU A 19 6.29 10.95 17.00
C LEU A 19 6.70 12.36 16.53
N ARG A 20 5.75 13.30 16.45
CA ARG A 20 6.05 14.69 16.07
C ARG A 20 6.92 15.43 17.08
N GLN A 21 6.90 15.04 18.35
CA GLN A 21 7.75 15.65 19.38
C GLN A 21 9.16 15.06 19.40
N LYS A 22 9.28 13.73 19.28
CA LYS A 22 10.57 13.02 19.44
C LYS A 22 11.31 12.79 18.12
N HIS A 23 10.58 12.67 17.02
CA HIS A 23 11.07 12.33 15.69
C HIS A 23 10.51 13.30 14.64
N THR A 24 10.64 14.60 14.90
CA THR A 24 10.03 15.68 14.09
C THR A 24 10.35 15.57 12.61
N ASP A 25 11.62 15.32 12.26
CA ASP A 25 12.07 15.23 10.87
C ASP A 25 11.46 14.04 10.13
N GLU A 26 11.32 12.90 10.81
CA GLU A 26 10.68 11.69 10.25
C GLU A 26 9.19 11.90 10.06
N ALA A 27 8.51 12.49 11.06
CA ALA A 27 7.10 12.84 10.98
C ALA A 27 6.83 13.82 9.83
N PHE A 28 7.67 14.84 9.69
CA PHE A 28 7.60 15.79 8.59
C PHE A 28 7.88 15.11 7.23
N SER A 29 8.90 14.26 7.15
CA SER A 29 9.23 13.51 5.93
C SER A 29 8.06 12.65 5.46
N PHE A 30 7.38 11.98 6.40
CA PHE A 30 6.19 11.17 6.08
C PHE A 30 5.03 12.03 5.55
N GLU A 31 4.69 13.12 6.23
CA GLU A 31 3.54 13.97 5.91
C GLU A 31 3.76 14.83 4.66
N ALA A 32 4.94 15.45 4.53
CA ALA A 32 5.24 16.42 3.48
C ALA A 32 5.89 15.81 2.24
N LYS A 33 6.52 14.62 2.34
CA LYS A 33 7.20 13.97 1.20
C LYS A 33 6.55 12.65 0.84
N LEU A 34 6.61 11.67 1.73
CA LEU A 34 6.24 10.29 1.38
C LEU A 34 4.74 10.14 1.04
N ARG A 35 3.84 10.78 1.80
CA ARG A 35 2.39 10.69 1.54
C ARG A 35 2.00 11.40 0.23
N PRO A 36 2.44 12.64 -0.06
CA PRO A 36 2.24 13.26 -1.36
C PRO A 36 2.84 12.46 -2.52
N THR A 37 4.06 11.90 -2.35
CA THR A 37 4.68 11.05 -3.38
C THR A 37 3.85 9.80 -3.65
N LEU A 38 3.33 9.12 -2.62
CA LEU A 38 2.45 7.96 -2.81
C LEU A 38 1.18 8.35 -3.58
N ARG A 39 0.58 9.50 -3.25
CA ARG A 39 -0.59 10.02 -3.98
C ARG A 39 -0.25 10.30 -5.45
N ALA A 40 0.87 10.96 -5.73
CA ALA A 40 1.30 11.24 -7.09
C ALA A 40 1.63 9.96 -7.89
N MET A 41 2.21 8.94 -7.25
CA MET A 41 2.42 7.63 -7.88
C MET A 41 1.09 6.94 -8.20
N ASN A 42 0.14 7.01 -7.28
CA ASN A 42 -1.23 6.53 -7.43
C ASN A 42 -1.94 7.23 -8.60
N GLU A 43 -1.79 8.55 -8.73
CA GLU A 43 -2.38 9.33 -9.82
C GLU A 43 -1.58 9.29 -11.14
N CYS A 44 -0.51 8.48 -11.22
CA CYS A 44 0.39 8.38 -12.37
C CYS A 44 1.06 9.72 -12.77
N THR A 45 1.16 10.68 -11.85
CA THR A 45 1.77 12.01 -12.08
C THR A 45 3.23 12.09 -11.65
N ASN A 46 3.75 11.05 -10.97
CA ASN A 46 5.14 10.98 -10.55
C ASN A 46 5.98 10.23 -11.62
N PRO A 47 6.92 10.91 -12.32
CA PRO A 47 7.79 10.24 -13.27
C PRO A 47 8.68 9.21 -12.57
N GLN A 48 8.87 8.05 -13.20
CA GLN A 48 9.75 7.02 -12.67
C GLN A 48 11.21 7.50 -12.72
N ALA A 49 11.91 7.36 -11.60
CA ALA A 49 13.33 7.68 -11.53
C ALA A 49 14.15 6.66 -12.35
N PRO A 50 15.27 7.07 -12.98
CA PRO A 50 16.06 6.18 -13.84
C PRO A 50 16.67 4.98 -13.09
N ASN A 51 16.84 5.09 -11.77
CA ASN A 51 17.34 4.04 -10.88
C ASN A 51 16.23 3.16 -10.28
N THR A 52 15.00 3.24 -10.81
CA THR A 52 13.88 2.40 -10.33
C THR A 52 14.21 0.92 -10.51
N THR A 53 14.05 0.13 -9.45
CA THR A 53 14.24 -1.34 -9.48
C THR A 53 12.92 -2.09 -9.58
N LEU A 54 11.84 -1.52 -9.02
CA LEU A 54 10.49 -2.04 -9.09
C LEU A 54 9.51 -0.89 -9.33
N PRO A 55 8.78 -0.88 -10.46
CA PRO A 55 7.80 0.16 -10.76
C PRO A 55 6.57 0.06 -9.85
N HIS A 56 5.76 1.12 -9.80
CA HIS A 56 4.50 1.13 -9.04
C HIS A 56 3.41 0.31 -9.77
N LEU A 57 3.32 -0.98 -9.45
CA LEU A 57 2.44 -1.93 -10.13
C LEU A 57 1.01 -2.00 -9.58
N LEU A 58 0.79 -1.51 -8.36
CA LEU A 58 -0.46 -1.75 -7.65
C LEU A 58 -1.70 -1.16 -8.36
N PRO A 59 -1.70 0.09 -8.85
CA PRO A 59 -2.84 0.65 -9.58
C PRO A 59 -3.23 -0.18 -10.80
N ILE A 60 -2.27 -0.58 -11.64
CA ILE A 60 -2.57 -1.33 -12.86
C ILE A 60 -3.06 -2.75 -12.55
N ALA A 61 -2.52 -3.40 -11.51
CA ALA A 61 -3.01 -4.71 -11.08
C ALA A 61 -4.48 -4.62 -10.65
N LEU A 62 -4.83 -3.64 -9.81
CA LEU A 62 -6.20 -3.43 -9.36
C LEU A 62 -7.16 -3.08 -10.50
N LEU A 63 -6.72 -2.26 -11.46
CA LEU A 63 -7.50 -1.94 -12.66
C LEU A 63 -7.78 -3.20 -13.52
N GLY A 64 -6.81 -4.11 -13.62
CA GLY A 64 -6.96 -5.37 -14.35
C GLY A 64 -7.88 -6.39 -13.67
N GLU A 65 -8.11 -6.25 -12.36
CA GLU A 65 -9.01 -7.10 -11.58
C GLU A 65 -10.46 -6.59 -11.55
N ARG A 66 -10.74 -5.39 -12.09
CA ARG A 66 -12.09 -4.82 -12.06
C ARG A 66 -13.06 -5.61 -12.93
N GLY A 67 -14.18 -5.99 -12.31
CA GLY A 67 -15.32 -6.54 -13.02
C GLY A 67 -16.23 -5.46 -13.61
N PRO A 68 -17.23 -5.84 -14.43
CA PRO A 68 -18.22 -4.90 -14.96
C PRO A 68 -19.00 -4.19 -13.84
N GLU A 69 -19.29 -4.88 -12.74
CA GLU A 69 -19.98 -4.34 -11.57
C GLU A 69 -19.20 -3.19 -10.90
N ASP A 70 -17.86 -3.32 -10.82
CA ASP A 70 -17.00 -2.27 -10.27
C ASP A 70 -16.98 -1.03 -11.15
N VAL A 71 -17.05 -1.21 -12.47
CA VAL A 71 -17.07 -0.10 -13.44
C VAL A 71 -18.42 0.61 -13.45
N LEU A 72 -19.51 -0.14 -13.28
CA LEU A 72 -20.87 0.40 -13.20
C LEU A 72 -21.19 1.01 -11.82
N GLY A 73 -20.30 0.86 -10.83
CA GLY A 73 -20.46 1.43 -9.50
C GLY A 73 -21.56 0.75 -8.67
N THR A 74 -21.91 -0.49 -9.00
CA THR A 74 -22.95 -1.27 -8.29
C THR A 74 -22.42 -1.89 -7.00
N VAL A 75 -21.09 -1.96 -6.85
CA VAL A 75 -20.40 -2.50 -5.67
C VAL A 75 -19.59 -1.40 -4.99
N VAL A 76 -19.67 -1.36 -3.66
CA VAL A 76 -18.87 -0.42 -2.86
C VAL A 76 -17.41 -0.90 -2.86
N PRO A 77 -16.44 -0.07 -3.26
CA PRO A 77 -15.03 -0.43 -3.21
C PRO A 77 -14.62 -0.79 -1.78
N PHE A 78 -13.83 -1.85 -1.63
CA PHE A 78 -13.29 -2.29 -0.34
C PHE A 78 -11.78 -2.51 -0.43
N GLY A 79 -11.10 -2.49 0.73
CA GLY A 79 -9.69 -2.81 0.84
C GLY A 79 -8.79 -1.92 -0.03
N LEU A 80 -7.94 -2.56 -0.85
CA LEU A 80 -6.96 -1.86 -1.68
C LEU A 80 -7.60 -1.02 -2.79
N THR A 81 -8.72 -1.48 -3.38
CA THR A 81 -9.46 -0.72 -4.39
C THR A 81 -9.94 0.61 -3.82
N ALA A 82 -10.53 0.58 -2.62
CA ALA A 82 -10.96 1.78 -1.91
C ALA A 82 -9.80 2.71 -1.51
N ALA A 83 -8.67 2.13 -1.09
CA ALA A 83 -7.52 2.91 -0.62
C ALA A 83 -6.70 3.53 -1.77
N VAL A 84 -6.67 2.87 -2.93
CA VAL A 84 -5.81 3.24 -4.06
C VAL A 84 -6.61 3.95 -5.14
N LEU A 85 -7.69 3.36 -5.66
CA LEU A 85 -8.41 3.90 -6.82
C LEU A 85 -9.42 4.99 -6.43
N SER A 86 -10.24 4.74 -5.40
CA SER A 86 -11.33 5.64 -5.04
C SER A 86 -10.94 7.10 -4.72
N PRO A 87 -9.74 7.43 -4.18
CA PRO A 87 -9.36 8.81 -3.96
C PRO A 87 -9.34 9.65 -5.24
N TRP A 88 -8.81 9.13 -6.34
CA TRP A 88 -8.75 9.89 -7.60
C TRP A 88 -10.04 9.78 -8.41
N GLU A 89 -10.79 8.69 -8.29
CA GLU A 89 -12.10 8.54 -8.93
C GLU A 89 -13.10 9.58 -8.41
N ASN A 90 -13.01 9.90 -7.12
CA ASN A 90 -13.92 10.85 -6.46
C ASN A 90 -13.43 12.31 -6.53
N SER A 91 -12.15 12.56 -6.76
CA SER A 91 -11.58 13.92 -6.71
C SER A 91 -11.27 14.52 -8.08
N ALA A 92 -11.00 13.70 -9.09
CA ALA A 92 -10.72 14.19 -10.44
C ALA A 92 -12.03 14.58 -11.17
N SER A 93 -11.96 15.64 -11.98
CA SER A 93 -13.12 16.19 -12.71
C SER A 93 -13.68 15.25 -13.79
N ASP A 94 -12.86 14.33 -14.28
CA ASP A 94 -13.20 13.31 -15.27
C ASP A 94 -13.41 11.92 -14.64
N CYS A 95 -13.70 11.88 -13.33
CA CYS A 95 -13.80 10.66 -12.54
C CYS A 95 -12.53 9.77 -12.61
N GLY A 96 -11.38 10.36 -12.91
CA GLY A 96 -10.09 9.66 -12.95
C GLY A 96 -9.81 8.91 -14.26
N LEU A 97 -10.60 9.10 -15.32
CA LEU A 97 -10.42 8.41 -16.60
C LEU A 97 -9.06 8.72 -17.25
N SER A 98 -8.57 9.96 -17.16
CA SER A 98 -7.23 10.35 -17.61
C SER A 98 -6.11 9.64 -16.84
N ILE A 99 -6.31 9.43 -15.53
CA ILE A 99 -5.37 8.72 -14.65
C ILE A 99 -5.34 7.24 -15.04
N VAL A 100 -6.50 6.62 -15.26
CA VAL A 100 -6.60 5.25 -15.77
C VAL A 100 -5.88 5.10 -17.11
N TRP A 101 -6.11 6.03 -18.05
CA TRP A 101 -5.41 6.03 -19.33
C TRP A 101 -3.90 6.10 -19.17
N SER A 102 -3.41 6.96 -18.27
CA SER A 102 -1.98 7.14 -17.99
C SER A 102 -1.34 5.86 -17.45
N HIS A 103 -2.03 5.16 -16.54
CA HIS A 103 -1.58 3.84 -16.05
C HIS A 103 -1.56 2.79 -17.16
N LEU A 104 -2.58 2.74 -18.02
CA LEU A 104 -2.61 1.81 -19.14
C LEU A 104 -1.47 2.10 -20.14
N GLU A 105 -1.19 3.36 -20.43
CA GLU A 105 -0.09 3.75 -21.30
C GLU A 105 1.27 3.39 -20.68
N ALA A 106 1.48 3.66 -19.39
CA ALA A 106 2.68 3.28 -18.67
C ALA A 106 2.88 1.76 -18.66
N ALA A 107 1.80 0.99 -18.45
CA ALA A 107 1.83 -0.46 -18.46
C ALA A 107 2.22 -1.04 -19.83
N ARG A 108 1.83 -0.40 -20.94
CA ARG A 108 2.27 -0.83 -22.29
C ARG A 108 3.79 -0.74 -22.47
N LYS A 109 4.42 0.27 -21.86
CA LYS A 109 5.88 0.50 -21.93
C LYS A 109 6.66 -0.31 -20.88
N LEU A 110 5.95 -1.00 -19.98
CA LEU A 110 6.56 -1.73 -18.87
C LEU A 110 7.41 -2.89 -19.36
N ALA A 111 6.93 -3.66 -20.34
CA ALA A 111 7.64 -4.82 -20.89
C ALA A 111 9.02 -4.41 -21.45
N ASP A 112 9.06 -3.30 -22.19
CA ASP A 112 10.30 -2.73 -22.75
C ASP A 112 11.27 -2.26 -21.66
N SER A 113 10.75 -1.90 -20.48
CA SER A 113 11.52 -1.40 -19.33
C SER A 113 12.00 -2.51 -18.38
N LEU A 114 11.53 -3.75 -18.54
CA LEU A 114 11.92 -4.87 -17.65
C LEU A 114 13.44 -5.12 -17.58
N PRO A 115 14.21 -5.08 -18.69
CA PRO A 115 15.66 -5.26 -18.62
C PRO A 115 16.35 -4.17 -17.79
N LEU A 116 15.84 -2.93 -17.85
CA LEU A 116 16.35 -1.81 -17.05
C LEU A 116 16.10 -2.06 -15.55
N PHE A 117 14.87 -2.42 -15.18
CA PHE A 117 14.53 -2.71 -13.78
C PHE A 117 15.35 -3.86 -13.21
N ARG A 118 15.56 -4.93 -14.00
CA ARG A 118 16.42 -6.05 -13.62
C ARG A 118 17.86 -5.60 -13.39
N ARG A 119 18.45 -4.88 -14.35
CA ARG A 119 19.83 -4.35 -14.22
C ARG A 119 19.97 -3.46 -12.98
N ASN A 120 19.01 -2.56 -12.75
CA ASN A 120 19.03 -1.68 -11.59
C ASN A 120 18.96 -2.48 -10.28
N ALA A 121 18.14 -3.54 -10.24
CA ALA A 121 18.05 -4.42 -9.08
C ALA A 121 19.34 -5.20 -8.84
N GLU A 122 19.97 -5.73 -9.89
CA GLU A 122 21.28 -6.41 -9.82
C GLU A 122 22.35 -5.48 -9.24
N ILE A 123 22.42 -4.24 -9.72
CA ILE A 123 23.35 -3.22 -9.20
C ILE A 123 23.04 -2.88 -7.73
N ALA A 124 21.76 -2.67 -7.40
CA ALA A 124 21.36 -2.29 -6.04
C ALA A 124 21.59 -3.41 -5.01
N LEU A 125 21.57 -4.67 -5.45
CA LEU A 125 21.78 -5.85 -4.62
C LEU A 125 23.21 -6.39 -4.68
N GLU A 126 24.10 -5.78 -5.47
CA GLU A 126 25.49 -6.20 -5.59
C GLU A 126 26.19 -6.13 -4.21
N GLY A 127 26.75 -7.26 -3.78
CA GLY A 127 27.41 -7.37 -2.47
C GLY A 127 26.47 -7.45 -1.26
N CYS A 128 25.14 -7.48 -1.46
CA CYS A 128 24.18 -7.67 -0.38
C CYS A 128 24.30 -9.09 0.20
N ARG A 129 24.33 -9.19 1.54
CA ARG A 129 24.31 -10.48 2.24
C ARG A 129 22.87 -10.84 2.60
N SER A 130 22.42 -12.02 2.19
CA SER A 130 21.10 -12.53 2.56
C SER A 130 21.17 -13.17 3.95
N ASP A 131 20.35 -12.71 4.88
CA ASP A 131 20.09 -13.39 6.14
C ASP A 131 18.87 -14.29 5.98
N GLU A 132 19.00 -15.59 6.25
CA GLU A 132 17.94 -16.57 5.96
C GLU A 132 16.66 -16.32 6.76
N LEU A 133 16.78 -15.91 8.04
CA LEU A 133 15.62 -15.64 8.89
C LEU A 133 14.88 -14.38 8.41
N LEU A 134 15.62 -13.34 8.06
CA LEU A 134 15.05 -12.12 7.51
C LEU A 134 14.42 -12.37 6.13
N SER A 135 15.07 -13.17 5.29
CA SER A 135 14.51 -13.58 4.01
C SER A 135 13.20 -14.33 4.19
N ASP A 136 13.11 -15.28 5.12
CA ASP A 136 11.88 -16.02 5.41
C ASP A 136 10.79 -15.10 6.00
N ALA A 137 11.17 -14.17 6.89
CA ALA A 137 10.26 -13.19 7.47
C ALA A 137 9.59 -12.31 6.41
N PHE A 138 10.26 -12.01 5.28
CA PHE A 138 9.69 -11.21 4.19
C PHE A 138 8.84 -12.01 3.18
N ARG A 139 8.69 -13.32 3.37
CA ARG A 139 7.87 -14.16 2.48
C ARG A 139 6.39 -13.98 2.76
N THR A 140 5.59 -13.86 1.70
CA THR A 140 4.12 -13.75 1.82
C THR A 140 3.53 -15.00 2.48
N GLU A 141 4.09 -16.18 2.21
CA GLU A 141 3.67 -17.45 2.81
C GLU A 141 3.90 -17.46 4.33
N PHE A 142 5.00 -16.86 4.79
CA PHE A 142 5.29 -16.67 6.21
C PHE A 142 4.24 -15.74 6.83
N HIS A 143 4.02 -14.55 6.24
CA HIS A 143 3.03 -13.59 6.74
C HIS A 143 1.61 -14.19 6.85
N ILE A 144 1.18 -14.95 5.85
CA ILE A 144 -0.14 -15.58 5.86
C ILE A 144 -0.24 -16.59 7.01
N LYS A 145 0.75 -17.47 7.18
CA LYS A 145 0.74 -18.45 8.28
C LYS A 145 0.89 -17.79 9.65
N PHE A 146 1.67 -16.71 9.74
CA PHE A 146 1.87 -15.95 10.96
C PHE A 146 0.56 -15.29 11.44
N LEU A 147 -0.18 -14.64 10.53
CA LEU A 147 -1.40 -13.92 10.87
C LEU A 147 -2.61 -14.84 11.12
N TRP A 148 -2.72 -15.94 10.37
CA TRP A 148 -3.95 -16.76 10.36
C TRP A 148 -3.72 -18.24 10.78
N GLY A 149 -2.49 -18.65 11.05
CA GLY A 149 -2.14 -20.03 11.32
C GLY A 149 -2.33 -20.95 10.11
N SER A 150 -2.04 -22.25 10.28
CA SER A 150 -2.08 -23.25 9.21
C SER A 150 -3.48 -23.53 8.65
N ARG A 151 -4.52 -23.43 9.48
CA ARG A 151 -5.91 -23.61 9.05
C ARG A 151 -6.50 -22.33 8.47
N GLY A 152 -6.26 -21.20 9.11
CA GLY A 152 -6.78 -19.92 8.65
C GLY A 152 -6.14 -19.45 7.34
N SER A 153 -4.91 -19.87 7.03
CA SER A 153 -4.24 -19.53 5.76
C SER A 153 -4.99 -20.01 4.51
N ALA A 154 -5.81 -21.07 4.63
CA ALA A 154 -6.58 -21.62 3.51
C ALA A 154 -7.95 -20.94 3.31
N VAL A 155 -8.34 -20.03 4.22
CA VAL A 155 -9.61 -19.28 4.13
C VAL A 155 -9.50 -18.20 3.05
N ALA A 156 -10.65 -17.88 2.45
CA ALA A 156 -10.76 -16.86 1.40
C ALA A 156 -10.10 -15.52 1.82
N PRO A 157 -9.37 -14.84 0.93
CA PRO A 157 -8.72 -13.56 1.24
C PRO A 157 -9.67 -12.51 1.80
N GLU A 158 -10.89 -12.43 1.29
CA GLU A 158 -11.90 -11.44 1.67
C GLU A 158 -12.27 -11.59 3.15
N GLU A 159 -12.55 -12.81 3.58
CA GLU A 159 -12.86 -13.14 4.97
C GLU A 159 -11.66 -12.86 5.89
N ARG A 160 -10.45 -13.22 5.45
CA ARG A 160 -9.21 -12.98 6.19
C ARG A 160 -8.96 -11.49 6.40
N HIS A 161 -9.15 -10.68 5.36
CA HIS A 161 -8.98 -9.22 5.41
C HIS A 161 -10.04 -8.57 6.29
N LEU A 162 -11.31 -8.96 6.15
CA LEU A 162 -12.40 -8.46 7.01
C LEU A 162 -12.13 -8.79 8.48
N LYS A 163 -11.71 -10.03 8.76
CA LYS A 163 -11.37 -10.43 10.13
C LYS A 163 -10.19 -9.64 10.67
N PHE A 164 -9.19 -9.38 9.84
CA PHE A 164 -8.02 -8.62 10.26
C PHE A 164 -8.38 -7.16 10.58
N ILE A 165 -9.27 -6.54 9.81
CA ILE A 165 -9.80 -5.20 10.11
C ILE A 165 -10.45 -5.17 11.50
N GLN A 166 -11.31 -6.14 11.82
CA GLN A 166 -11.93 -6.25 13.16
C GLN A 166 -10.91 -6.38 14.28
N VAL A 167 -9.84 -7.16 14.05
CA VAL A 167 -8.73 -7.30 15.02
C VAL A 167 -8.01 -5.97 15.20
N LEU A 168 -7.70 -5.26 14.12
CA LEU A 168 -7.04 -3.95 14.19
C LEU A 168 -7.90 -2.91 14.90
N ASP A 169 -9.22 -2.91 14.69
CA ASP A 169 -10.15 -2.03 15.39
C ASP A 169 -10.15 -2.32 16.90
N ALA A 170 -10.25 -3.59 17.29
CA ALA A 170 -10.19 -3.98 18.70
C ALA A 170 -8.82 -3.67 19.36
N MET A 171 -7.72 -3.83 18.61
CA MET A 171 -6.39 -3.44 19.07
C MET A 171 -6.28 -1.93 19.26
N TYR A 172 -6.80 -1.15 18.31
CA TYR A 172 -6.87 0.30 18.41
C TYR A 172 -7.64 0.73 19.66
N ASP A 173 -8.83 0.19 19.89
CA ASP A 173 -9.66 0.54 21.06
C ASP A 173 -8.92 0.25 22.38
N LYS A 174 -8.19 -0.88 22.44
CA LYS A 174 -7.36 -1.23 23.60
C LYS A 174 -6.19 -0.26 23.80
N CYS A 175 -5.50 0.12 22.72
CA CYS A 175 -4.43 1.11 22.77
C CYS A 175 -4.96 2.48 23.23
N ALA A 176 -6.04 2.95 22.62
CA ALA A 176 -6.66 4.23 22.95
C ALA A 176 -7.15 4.27 24.40
N ALA A 177 -7.74 3.19 24.92
CA ALA A 177 -8.16 3.12 26.33
C ALA A 177 -6.98 3.22 27.31
N SER A 178 -5.85 2.59 26.99
CA SER A 178 -4.63 2.66 27.82
C SER A 178 -4.01 4.07 27.85
N GLU A 179 -4.26 4.89 26.84
CA GLU A 179 -3.76 6.27 26.76
C GLU A 179 -4.58 7.26 27.59
N VAL A 180 -5.82 6.94 27.97
CA VAL A 180 -6.66 7.80 28.84
C VAL A 180 -6.33 7.60 30.33
N THR A 181 -5.73 6.46 30.68
CA THR A 181 -5.39 6.11 32.06
C THR A 181 -4.03 6.63 32.55
N VAL A 182 -3.30 7.36 31.70
CA VAL A 182 -1.97 7.95 32.00
C VAL A 182 -2.05 9.46 31.87
#